data_AF-A0A1X9N361-F1
#
_entry.id   AF-A0A1X9N361-F1
#
_cell.length_a   1.000
_cell.length_b   1.000
_cell.length_c   1.000
_cell.angle_alpha   90.00
_cell.angle_beta   90.00
_cell.angle_gamma   90.00
#
_symmetry.space_group_name_H-M   'P 1'
#
loop_
_entity.id
_entity.type
_entity.pdbx_description
1 polymer ?
#
loop_
_entity_poly.entity_id
_entity_poly.type
_entity_poly.pdbx_seq_one_letter_code
_entity_poly.pdbx_strand_id
1 'polypeptide(L)'
;MNRINNLACILIITMLQACGGSGGGSSSKPPVPEEPVVSTGVFLDSPVAGLYFETETQAGTTNDAGEFTYIEGETVAFSLGVLNLVVPLAEKKLLL
;
A
#
# COMPACT_ATOMS: atom_id res chain seq x y z
N MET A 1 32.27 -54.40 -3.53
CA MET A 1 31.16 -54.96 -4.33
C MET A 1 30.50 -53.84 -5.10
N ASN A 2 30.71 -53.86 -6.41
CA ASN A 2 30.33 -52.84 -7.38
C ASN A 2 28.98 -53.24 -7.96
N ARG A 3 28.03 -52.31 -8.15
CA ARG A 3 27.03 -52.34 -9.24
C ARG A 3 26.54 -50.90 -9.54
N ILE A 4 27.43 -50.09 -10.13
CA ILE A 4 27.08 -48.87 -10.85
C ILE A 4 26.61 -49.30 -12.25
N ASN A 5 25.32 -49.16 -12.52
CA ASN A 5 24.69 -49.57 -13.77
C ASN A 5 24.82 -48.44 -14.81
N ASN A 6 25.65 -48.69 -15.80
CA ASN A 6 25.92 -47.86 -16.96
C ASN A 6 24.98 -48.29 -18.09
N LEU A 7 23.80 -47.69 -18.23
CA LEU A 7 22.98 -47.85 -19.44
C LEU A 7 21.85 -46.82 -19.53
N ALA A 8 22.05 -45.75 -20.30
CA ALA A 8 21.10 -45.18 -21.27
C ALA A 8 21.21 -43.64 -21.41
N CYS A 9 21.72 -43.24 -22.58
CA CYS A 9 21.24 -42.11 -23.36
C CYS A 9 21.54 -40.68 -22.86
N ILE A 10 22.77 -40.28 -23.14
CA ILE A 10 23.05 -38.98 -23.78
C ILE A 10 22.01 -38.70 -24.89
N LEU A 11 21.65 -37.42 -25.06
CA LEU A 11 20.98 -36.78 -26.20
C LEU A 11 19.46 -36.56 -26.08
N ILE A 12 19.05 -35.29 -26.16
CA ILE A 12 17.89 -34.71 -26.88
C ILE A 12 17.71 -33.30 -26.27
N ILE A 13 18.45 -32.29 -26.75
CA ILE A 13 18.11 -31.43 -27.90
C ILE A 13 16.89 -30.55 -27.58
N THR A 14 17.20 -29.30 -27.28
CA THR A 14 16.48 -28.07 -27.69
C THR A 14 15.18 -28.30 -28.45
N MET A 15 14.06 -27.90 -27.84
CA MET A 15 12.88 -27.51 -28.59
C MET A 15 12.70 -26.00 -28.46
N LEU A 16 13.35 -25.29 -29.39
CA LEU A 16 12.95 -23.97 -29.85
C LEU A 16 11.48 -24.06 -30.27
N GLN A 17 10.56 -23.62 -29.41
CA GLN A 17 9.24 -23.23 -29.87
C GLN A 17 9.32 -21.79 -30.36
N ALA A 18 9.77 -21.65 -31.61
CA ALA A 18 9.50 -20.50 -32.44
C ALA A 18 8.00 -20.51 -32.77
N CYS A 19 7.21 -19.75 -32.02
CA CYS A 19 5.84 -19.44 -32.41
C CYS A 19 5.86 -18.08 -33.13
N GLY A 20 5.75 -18.14 -34.45
CA GLY A 20 5.40 -16.98 -35.27
C GLY A 20 3.92 -16.66 -35.12
N GLY A 21 3.59 -15.38 -34.92
CA GLY A 21 2.22 -14.87 -34.86
C GLY A 21 2.18 -13.43 -35.37
N SER A 22 1.49 -13.25 -36.49
CA SER A 22 1.37 -12.04 -37.30
C SER A 22 0.25 -11.11 -36.82
N GLY A 23 0.50 -9.80 -36.88
CA GLY A 23 -0.47 -8.77 -37.30
C GLY A 23 -1.59 -8.37 -36.34
N GLY A 24 -1.60 -7.10 -35.93
CA GLY A 24 -2.76 -6.46 -35.31
C GLY A 24 -2.48 -4.99 -35.03
N GLY A 25 -3.19 -4.09 -35.74
CA GLY A 25 -2.85 -2.67 -35.86
C GLY A 25 -2.64 -1.90 -34.56
N SER A 26 -1.63 -1.02 -34.57
CA SER A 26 -1.46 0.03 -33.58
C SER A 26 -2.65 0.98 -33.62
N SER A 27 -3.68 0.65 -32.86
CA SER A 27 -4.60 1.65 -32.35
C SER A 27 -3.87 2.31 -31.18
N SER A 28 -3.14 3.39 -31.47
CA SER A 28 -2.61 4.28 -30.45
C SER A 28 -3.81 4.90 -29.74
N LYS A 29 -4.37 4.18 -28.76
CA LYS A 29 -5.32 4.74 -27.81
C LYS A 29 -4.60 5.93 -27.16
N PRO A 30 -5.21 7.13 -27.17
CA PRO A 30 -4.64 8.26 -26.45
C PRO A 30 -4.34 7.83 -25.01
N PRO A 31 -3.23 8.27 -24.41
CA PRO A 31 -3.01 8.05 -22.98
C PRO A 31 -4.24 8.59 -22.25
N VAL A 32 -4.94 7.71 -21.54
CA VAL A 32 -5.98 8.15 -20.61
C VAL A 32 -5.21 8.74 -19.43
N PRO A 33 -5.50 9.97 -18.99
CA PRO A 33 -4.92 10.49 -17.76
C PRO A 33 -5.20 9.49 -16.65
N GLU A 34 -4.15 8.97 -16.01
CA GLU A 34 -4.32 8.12 -14.84
C GLU A 34 -4.88 8.98 -13.71
N GLU A 35 -6.07 8.63 -13.23
CA GLU A 35 -6.66 9.29 -12.08
C GLU A 35 -5.82 8.97 -10.84
N PRO A 36 -5.61 9.94 -9.93
CA PRO A 36 -4.82 9.70 -8.73
C PRO A 36 -5.50 8.64 -7.86
N VAL A 37 -4.70 7.68 -7.39
CA VAL A 37 -5.19 6.56 -6.58
C VAL A 37 -5.28 7.01 -5.12
N VAL A 38 -6.49 7.00 -4.58
CA VAL A 38 -6.73 7.25 -3.16
C VAL A 38 -6.38 5.99 -2.37
N SER A 39 -5.51 6.15 -1.38
CA SER A 39 -5.05 5.11 -0.48
C SER A 39 -5.51 5.37 0.95
N THR A 40 -5.40 4.35 1.81
CA THR A 40 -5.77 4.42 3.24
C THR A 40 -4.54 4.24 4.10
N GLY A 41 -4.31 5.17 5.03
CA GLY A 41 -3.24 5.13 6.02
C GLY A 41 -3.78 4.86 7.43
N VAL A 42 -2.90 4.38 8.31
CA VAL A 42 -3.19 4.14 9.74
C VAL A 42 -1.98 4.55 10.60
N PHE A 43 -2.22 4.81 11.88
CA PHE A 43 -1.16 5.03 12.86
C PHE A 43 -0.49 3.72 13.27
N LEU A 44 0.84 3.70 13.32
CA LEU A 44 1.63 2.49 13.56
C LEU A 44 1.46 1.92 14.98
N ASP A 45 1.51 2.78 15.99
CA ASP A 45 1.56 2.33 17.39
C ASP A 45 0.19 1.94 17.96
N SER A 46 -0.87 2.59 17.48
CA SER A 46 -2.27 2.29 17.84
C SER A 46 -3.25 3.07 16.96
N PRO A 47 -4.46 2.55 16.71
CA PRO A 47 -5.56 3.34 16.14
C PRO A 47 -5.77 4.65 16.90
N VAL A 48 -5.82 5.77 16.16
CA VAL A 48 -6.15 7.09 16.72
C VAL A 48 -7.39 7.62 16.03
N ALA A 49 -8.54 7.53 16.69
CA ALA A 49 -9.82 8.02 16.19
C ALA A 49 -10.02 9.51 16.52
N GLY A 50 -10.79 10.22 15.69
CA GLY A 50 -11.22 11.58 15.98
C GLY A 50 -10.22 12.70 15.66
N LEU A 51 -9.11 12.38 14.96
CA LEU A 51 -8.21 13.40 14.43
C LEU A 51 -8.80 13.98 13.14
N TYR A 52 -8.85 15.31 13.03
CA TYR A 52 -9.04 15.92 11.71
C TYR A 52 -7.77 15.76 10.90
N PHE A 53 -7.89 15.34 9.65
CA PHE A 53 -6.78 15.27 8.70
C PHE A 53 -7.10 16.11 7.47
N GLU A 54 -6.06 16.66 6.85
CA GLU A 54 -6.12 17.41 5.61
C GLU A 54 -4.86 17.15 4.79
N THR A 55 -5.04 16.95 3.48
CA THR A 55 -4.00 16.90 2.46
C THR A 55 -4.28 17.99 1.42
N GLU A 56 -3.48 18.05 0.36
CA GLU A 56 -3.71 18.96 -0.76
C GLU A 56 -5.07 18.74 -1.45
N THR A 57 -5.64 17.53 -1.37
CA THR A 57 -6.89 17.19 -2.06
C THR A 57 -7.93 16.47 -1.19
N GLN A 58 -7.54 15.98 -0.01
CA GLN A 58 -8.41 15.21 0.89
C GLN A 58 -8.57 15.90 2.23
N ALA A 59 -9.72 15.69 2.88
CA ALA A 59 -9.92 16.09 4.27
C ALA A 59 -10.95 15.18 4.94
N GLY A 60 -10.86 15.04 6.26
CA GLY A 60 -11.80 14.22 7.00
C GLY A 60 -11.44 14.04 8.46
N THR A 61 -11.99 12.98 9.06
CA THR A 61 -11.69 12.60 10.44
C THR A 61 -11.32 11.13 10.49
N THR A 62 -10.30 10.79 11.27
CA THR A 62 -9.89 9.40 11.44
C THR A 62 -11.02 8.59 12.10
N ASN A 63 -11.28 7.40 11.54
CA ASN A 63 -12.33 6.52 12.06
C ASN A 63 -11.87 5.74 13.31
N ASP A 64 -12.73 4.86 13.83
CA ASP A 64 -12.43 4.05 15.03
C ASP A 64 -11.23 3.11 14.87
N ALA A 65 -10.89 2.75 13.63
CA ALA A 65 -9.68 1.97 13.28
C ALA A 65 -8.43 2.85 13.07
N GLY A 66 -8.56 4.17 13.21
CA GLY A 66 -7.48 5.14 12.98
C GLY A 66 -7.17 5.38 11.50
N GLU A 67 -8.09 5.03 10.60
CA GLU A 67 -7.89 5.16 9.15
C GLU A 67 -8.12 6.58 8.67
N PHE A 68 -7.29 7.04 7.72
CA PHE A 68 -7.46 8.28 6.96
C PHE A 68 -7.12 8.04 5.48
N THR A 69 -7.66 8.86 4.58
CA THR A 69 -7.40 8.75 3.14
C THR A 69 -6.36 9.75 2.67
N TYR A 70 -5.50 9.36 1.74
CA TYR A 70 -4.47 10.22 1.15
C TYR A 70 -4.15 9.78 -0.28
N ILE A 71 -3.50 10.64 -1.06
CA ILE A 71 -2.84 10.25 -2.32
C ILE A 71 -1.32 10.21 -2.10
N GLU A 72 -0.63 9.23 -2.69
CA GLU A 72 0.82 9.12 -2.54
C GLU A 72 1.55 10.40 -2.98
N GLY A 73 2.49 10.86 -2.15
CA GLY A 73 3.26 12.07 -2.38
C GLY A 73 2.67 13.36 -1.78
N GLU A 74 1.42 13.31 -1.32
CA GLU A 74 0.79 14.40 -0.57
C GLU A 74 1.31 14.51 0.86
N THR A 75 1.23 15.72 1.43
CA THR A 75 1.52 15.94 2.85
C THR A 75 0.22 15.83 3.65
N VAL A 76 0.21 14.95 4.66
CA VAL A 76 -0.95 14.80 5.55
C VAL A 76 -0.72 15.59 6.84
N ALA A 77 -1.55 16.61 7.06
CA ALA A 77 -1.59 17.38 8.30
C ALA A 77 -2.68 16.84 9.22
N PHE A 78 -2.35 16.58 10.48
CA PHE A 78 -3.31 16.15 11.50
C PHE A 78 -3.52 17.25 12.54
N SER A 79 -4.76 17.42 12.98
CA SER A 79 -5.09 18.33 14.07
C SER A 79 -6.20 17.79 14.97
N LEU A 80 -6.09 18.18 16.24
CA LEU A 80 -7.13 18.03 17.25
C LEU A 80 -7.61 19.43 17.58
N GLY A 81 -8.83 19.78 17.15
CA GLY A 81 -9.38 21.15 17.17
C GLY A 81 -9.00 22.01 18.40
N VAL A 82 -9.90 22.16 19.37
CA VAL A 82 -9.56 22.82 20.65
C VAL A 82 -9.44 21.74 21.71
N LEU A 83 -8.21 21.49 22.17
CA LEU A 83 -7.94 20.48 23.19
C LEU A 83 -8.33 21.01 24.58
N ASN A 84 -9.46 20.53 25.12
CA ASN A 84 -9.85 20.75 26.51
C ASN A 84 -9.68 19.45 27.30
N LEU A 85 -8.52 19.28 27.94
CA LEU A 85 -8.26 18.12 28.80
C LEU A 85 -8.91 18.35 30.16
N VAL A 86 -10.00 17.64 30.43
CA VAL A 86 -10.60 17.57 31.78
C VAL A 86 -10.11 16.28 32.43
N VAL A 87 -9.11 16.42 33.28
CA VAL A 87 -8.69 15.34 34.19
C VAL A 87 -9.40 15.51 35.53
N PRO A 88 -9.82 14.43 36.20
CA PRO A 88 -10.32 14.54 37.56
C PRO A 88 -9.23 15.19 38.44
N LEU A 89 -9.63 16.11 39.33
CA LEU A 89 -8.76 16.61 40.39
C LEU A 89 -8.45 15.43 41.34
N ALA A 90 -7.52 14.58 40.95
CA ALA A 90 -7.01 13.53 41.81
C ALA A 90 -6.04 14.19 42.78
N GLU A 91 -6.41 14.23 44.06
CA GLU A 91 -5.41 14.43 45.10
C GLU A 91 -4.36 13.32 44.95
N LYS A 92 -3.13 13.77 44.71
CA LYS A 92 -1.88 13.00 44.63
C LYS A 92 -1.47 12.50 43.24
N LYS A 93 -0.82 13.46 42.55
CA LYS A 93 0.28 13.33 41.58
C LYS A 93 -0.12 12.88 40.16
N LEU A 94 -0.28 13.89 39.31
CA LEU A 94 -0.10 13.77 37.86
C LEU A 94 1.41 13.56 37.59
N LEU A 95 1.80 12.39 37.10
CA LEU A 95 3.09 12.20 36.45
C LEU A 95 2.83 12.43 34.95
N LEU A 96 3.29 13.58 34.45
CA LEU A 96 3.67 13.69 33.04
C LEU A 96 5.08 13.10 32.91
#